data_AF-A0A968ZCS1-F1
#
_entry.id   AF-A0A968ZCS1-F1
#
_cell.length_a   1.000
_cell.length_b   1.000
_cell.length_c   1.000
_cell.angle_alpha   90.00
_cell.angle_beta   90.00
_cell.angle_gamma   90.00
#
_symmetry.space_group_name_H-M   'P 1'
#
loop_
_entity.id
_entity.type
_entity.pdbx_description
1 polymer ?
#
loop_
_entity_poly.entity_id
_entity_poly.type
_entity_poly.pdbx_seq_one_letter_code
_entity_poly.pdbx_strand_id
1 'polypeptide(L)' 'MVAEDLKSGRLVRPFQIEVRQPARWYLACQSDRAGERAIEAFRSWLKAEIAADPVMLRAA' A
#
# COMPACT_ATOMS: atom_id res chain seq x y z
N MET A 1 -2.98 -11.11 0.58
CA MET A 1 -4.01 -12.00 0.02
C MET A 1 -3.78 -12.23 -1.49
N VAL A 2 -3.97 -11.25 -2.39
CA VAL A 2 -3.78 -11.46 -3.86
C VAL A 2 -2.39 -11.98 -4.26
N ALA A 3 -1.30 -11.47 -3.65
CA ALA A 3 0.07 -11.87 -4.00
C ALA A 3 0.41 -13.33 -3.63
N GLU A 4 -0.14 -13.83 -2.52
CA GLU A 4 0.06 -15.21 -2.07
C GLU A 4 -0.77 -16.18 -2.91
N ASP A 5 -2.01 -15.81 -3.24
CA ASP A 5 -2.87 -16.60 -4.13
C ASP A 5 -2.29 -16.70 -5.55
N LEU A 6 -1.61 -15.64 -6.04
CA LEU A 6 -0.85 -15.69 -7.29
C LEU A 6 0.33 -16.67 -7.19
N LYS A 7 1.08 -16.63 -6.08
CA LYS A 7 2.21 -17.54 -5.85
C LYS A 7 1.76 -19.00 -5.72
N SER A 8 0.62 -19.23 -5.09
CA SER A 8 0.08 -20.58 -4.90
C SER A 8 -0.62 -21.13 -6.15
N GLY A 9 -0.66 -20.38 -7.25
CA GLY A 9 -1.34 -20.78 -8.50
C GLY A 9 -2.87 -20.81 -8.41
N ARG A 10 -3.45 -20.32 -7.31
CA ARG A 10 -4.91 -20.21 -7.15
C ARG A 10 -5.47 -19.05 -7.97
N LEU A 11 -4.66 -18.01 -8.13
CA LEU A 11 -4.89 -16.92 -9.07
C LEU A 11 -3.87 -17.02 -10.20
N VAL A 12 -4.37 -17.05 -11.43
CA VAL A 12 -3.55 -16.93 -12.64
C VAL A 12 -3.71 -15.54 -13.22
N ARG A 13 -2.65 -15.01 -13.81
CA ARG A 13 -2.69 -13.74 -14.54
C ARG A 13 -2.86 -14.05 -16.05
N PRO A 14 -4.09 -14.00 -16.58
CA PRO A 14 -4.37 -14.48 -17.94
C PRO A 14 -3.75 -13.59 -19.03
N PHE A 15 -3.50 -12.31 -18.73
CA PHE A 15 -2.92 -11.35 -19.67
C PHE A 15 -1.65 -10.72 -19.09
N GLN A 16 -0.60 -10.63 -19.90
CA GLN A 16 0.61 -9.87 -19.57
C GLN A 16 0.44 -8.35 -19.73
N ILE A 17 -0.75 -7.89 -20.13
CA ILE A 17 -1.09 -6.47 -20.22
C ILE A 17 -1.29 -5.92 -18.80
N GLU A 18 -0.56 -4.85 -18.45
CA GLU A 18 -0.73 -4.09 -17.21
C GLU A 18 -1.26 -2.71 -17.57
N VAL A 19 -2.46 -2.41 -17.08
CA VAL A 19 -2.91 -1.03 -17.03
C VAL A 19 -2.36 -0.46 -15.72
N ARG A 20 -1.56 0.60 -15.80
CA ARG A 20 -1.16 1.36 -14.60
C ARG A 20 -2.41 1.94 -13.97
N GLN A 21 -2.88 1.26 -12.93
CA GLN A 21 -3.98 1.73 -12.11
C GLN A 21 -3.51 2.97 -11.33
N PRO A 22 -4.14 4.14 -11.50
CA PRO A 22 -3.76 5.36 -10.78
C PRO A 22 -4.25 5.33 -9.30
N ALA A 23 -4.37 4.14 -8.72
CA ALA A 23 -4.88 3.92 -7.38
C ALA A 23 -3.88 4.46 -6.37
N ARG A 24 -4.11 5.70 -5.93
CA ARG A 24 -3.38 6.31 -4.83
C ARG A 24 -4.03 5.88 -3.52
N TRP A 25 -3.23 5.33 -2.62
CA TRP A 25 -3.64 5.04 -1.26
C TRP A 25 -3.49 6.29 -0.40
N TYR A 26 -4.51 6.63 0.37
CA TYR A 26 -4.50 7.79 1.25
C TYR A 26 -4.73 7.37 2.70
N LEU A 27 -3.94 7.94 3.61
CA LEU A 27 -4.23 7.90 5.03
C LEU A 27 -5.01 9.18 5.39
N ALA A 28 -6.33 9.05 5.56
CA ALA A 28 -7.17 10.15 5.99
C ALA A 28 -7.16 10.27 7.53
N CYS A 29 -6.95 11.48 8.04
CA CYS A 29 -7.12 11.80 9.45
C CYS A 29 -7.85 13.14 9.58
N GLN A 30 -8.52 13.35 10.71
CA GLN A 30 -9.17 14.63 10.99
C GLN A 30 -8.10 15.70 11.24
N SER A 31 -8.27 16.87 10.64
CA SER A 31 -7.28 17.96 10.67
C SER A 31 -6.84 18.34 12.09
N ASP A 32 -7.78 18.38 13.02
CA ASP A 32 -7.55 18.68 14.44
C ASP A 32 -6.70 17.62 15.16
N ARG A 33 -6.75 16.37 14.66
CA ARG A 33 -6.04 15.22 15.24
C ARG A 33 -4.73 14.92 14.53
N ALA A 34 -4.46 15.56 13.39
CA ALA A 34 -3.23 15.34 12.62
C ALA A 34 -1.95 15.64 13.42
N GLY A 35 -2.03 16.53 14.42
CA GLY A 35 -0.92 16.83 15.34
C GLY A 35 -0.81 15.91 16.55
N GLU A 36 -1.72 14.95 16.76
CA GLU A 36 -1.61 14.00 17.87
C GLU A 36 -0.36 13.14 17.71
N ARG A 37 0.40 13.01 18.79
CA ARG A 37 1.66 12.26 18.82
C ARG A 37 1.50 10.80 18.36
N ALA A 38 0.32 10.20 18.63
CA ALA A 38 -0.01 8.86 18.19
C ALA A 38 -0.22 8.77 16.66
N ILE A 39 -0.87 9.77 16.06
CA ILE A 39 -1.10 9.81 14.60
C ILE A 39 0.20 10.07 13.86
N GLU A 40 1.05 10.97 14.37
CA GLU A 40 2.37 11.22 13.77
C GLU A 40 3.31 10.00 13.92
N ALA A 41 3.29 9.31 15.06
CA ALA A 41 4.03 8.06 15.24
C ALA A 41 3.55 6.98 14.26
N PHE A 42 2.24 6.81 14.12
CA PHE A 42 1.66 5.87 13.16
C PHE A 42 2.01 6.23 11.71
N ARG A 43 1.94 7.51 11.35
CA ARG A 43 2.30 8.01 10.02
C ARG A 43 3.77 7.77 9.71
N SER A 44 4.65 8.00 10.68
CA SER A 44 6.09 7.75 10.54
C SER A 44 6.38 6.27 10.33
N TRP A 45 5.80 5.41 11.18
CA TRP A 45 5.92 3.96 11.05
C TRP A 45 5.37 3.45 9.72
N LEU A 46 4.18 3.89 9.31
CA LEU A 46 3.55 3.45 8.07
C LEU A 46 4.39 3.79 6.84
N LYS A 47 5.04 4.97 6.82
CA LYS A 47 5.97 5.34 5.75
C LYS A 47 7.20 4.43 5.71
N ALA A 48 7.72 4.03 6.87
CA ALA A 48 8.85 3.10 6.95
C ALA A 48 8.46 1.71 6.41
N GLU A 49 7.28 1.21 6.78
CA GLU A 49 6.77 -0.08 6.26
C GLU A 49 6.51 -0.04 4.75
N ILE A 50 5.93 1.05 4.23
CA ILE A 50 5.74 1.23 2.78
C ILE A 50 7.08 1.26 2.05
N ALA A 51 8.10 1.89 2.63
CA ALA A 51 9.45 1.90 2.04
C ALA A 51 10.13 0.52 2.11
N ALA A 52 9.77 -0.31 3.08
CA ALA A 52 10.25 -1.69 3.21
C ALA A 52 9.48 -2.67 2.29
N ASP A 53 8.25 -2.33 1.87
CA ASP A 53 7.42 -3.18 1.04
C ASP A 53 7.65 -2.95 -0.47
N PRO A 54 8.22 -3.93 -1.20
CA PRO A 54 8.54 -3.79 -2.63
C PRO A 54 7.31 -3.83 -3.55
N VAL A 55 6.14 -4.25 -3.05
CA VAL A 55 4.88 -4.27 -3.83
C VAL A 55 4.27 -2.87 -3.83
N MET A 56 4.28 -2.20 -2.68
CA MET A 56 3.84 -0.81 -2.54
C MET A 56 4.76 0.16 -3.27
N LEU A 57 6.08 -0.04 -3.22
CA LEU A 57 7.05 0.78 -3.96
C LEU A 57 6.88 0.73 -5.48
N ARG A 58 6.38 -0.38 -6.02
CA ARG A 58 6.07 -0.53 -7.46
C ARG A 58 4.75 0.11 -7.87
N ALA A 59 3.87 0.41 -6.91
CA ALA A 59 2.55 0.98 -7.14
C ALA A 59 2.49 2.50 -7.01
N ALA A 60 3.53 3.14 -6.42
CA ALA A 60 3.66 4.59 -6.26
C ALA A 60 4.24 5.27 -7.51
#